data_AF-A0A958JI51-F1
#
_entry.id   AF-A0A958JI51-F1
#
_cell.length_a   1.000
_cell.length_b   1.000
_cell.length_c   1.000
_cell.angle_alpha   90.00
_cell.angle_beta   90.00
_cell.angle_gamma   90.00
#
_symmetry.space_group_name_H-M   'P 1'
#
loop_
_entity.id
_entity.type
_entity.pdbx_description
1 polymer ?
#
loop_
_entity_poly.entity_id
_entity_poly.type
_entity_poly.pdbx_seq_one_letter_code
_entity_poly.pdbx_strand_id
1 'polypeptide(L)'
;DAGSNGVRPILFTEHHQSHAASAFYPSPFHTAAVLCLDGVGEWATTSVWLGDDNTLTPQWEIIFPHSLGLLYSAFTYFTGFKVNSGEYKLMGLAPYGTPRFVEVIFDKLIDVKEDGTFRMDMRYFNYCQGLTMTSKAFHELFGGAPRRPESEITQREMDLARSIQEVTELVMLKMAKHVRKETGERNLVLAGGVALNCVANGKIARERIFNRMWIQPAAGDAGGALGAALFAWHQVLEKPRSVQTSRDAQRGSYLGPAYSTDEIENWLREKGYRYQRFDNGGAPEAAAEALAEGKVVGWFSGGMEFGPRALGARSIIGDPRDPKMQSVMNLKIKYRESFRPFAPSCLKEELATYFELEEDSPYMLLVAPVREERRKPMSSAQQSLFGIEKLNVPRSDIPAVTHVDYSARVQTVERSVAPKYHALIDGFRRRTGYGVVINTSFNVRGEPIVCTPEDAYRCFMRTEMDVLVLEDCLLRKEEQPVLEQDGDWQTEYELD
;
A
#
# COMPACT_ATOMS: atom_id res chain seq x y z
N ASP A 1 -16.28 37.28 -3.64
CA ASP A 1 -15.64 38.58 -3.89
C ASP A 1 -14.31 38.68 -3.18
N ALA A 2 -13.28 39.12 -3.90
CA ALA A 2 -11.98 39.43 -3.32
C ALA A 2 -12.14 40.69 -2.45
N GLY A 3 -12.00 40.51 -1.14
CA GLY A 3 -11.94 41.63 -0.18
C GLY A 3 -10.83 42.60 -0.55
N SER A 4 -11.02 43.84 -0.14
CA SER A 4 -10.36 45.10 -0.54
C SER A 4 -8.81 45.19 -0.47
N ASN A 5 -8.08 44.10 -0.26
CA ASN A 5 -6.61 44.05 -0.20
C ASN A 5 -5.97 43.05 -1.20
N GLY A 6 -6.72 42.44 -2.12
CA GLY A 6 -6.16 41.53 -3.15
C GLY A 6 -5.66 40.17 -2.61
N VAL A 7 -5.76 39.93 -1.30
CA VAL A 7 -5.46 38.64 -0.67
C VAL A 7 -6.69 37.74 -0.84
N ARG A 8 -6.50 36.58 -1.50
CA ARG A 8 -7.55 35.55 -1.58
C ARG A 8 -7.83 34.98 -0.18
N PRO A 9 -9.08 34.65 0.16
CA PRO A 9 -9.39 34.00 1.44
C PRO A 9 -8.55 32.73 1.62
N ILE A 10 -7.95 32.58 2.80
CA ILE A 10 -7.24 31.37 3.21
C ILE A 10 -8.20 30.57 4.09
N LEU A 11 -8.44 29.31 3.73
CA LEU A 11 -9.27 28.38 4.48
C LEU A 11 -8.37 27.35 5.16
N PHE A 12 -8.69 27.06 6.42
CA PHE A 12 -8.06 25.99 7.18
C PHE A 12 -9.12 24.92 7.45
N THR A 13 -8.77 23.67 7.17
CA THR A 13 -9.58 22.50 7.52
C THR A 13 -8.92 21.76 8.66
N GLU A 14 -9.72 21.15 9.54
CA GLU A 14 -9.18 20.22 10.53
C GLU A 14 -8.54 19.01 9.84
N HIS A 15 -7.50 18.42 10.44
CA HIS A 15 -6.74 17.30 9.88
C HIS A 15 -7.65 16.12 9.53
N HIS A 16 -8.46 15.67 10.48
CA HIS A 16 -9.39 14.56 10.28
C HIS A 16 -10.55 14.90 9.33
N GLN A 17 -10.96 16.17 9.25
CA GLN A 17 -11.93 16.63 8.25
C GLN A 17 -11.32 16.54 6.85
N SER A 18 -10.04 16.87 6.70
CA SER A 18 -9.33 16.72 5.43
C SER A 18 -9.20 15.24 5.04
N HIS A 19 -8.90 14.34 5.97
CA HIS A 19 -8.92 12.89 5.70
C HIS A 19 -10.29 12.42 5.22
N ALA A 20 -11.35 12.78 5.94
CA ALA A 20 -12.72 12.39 5.61
C ALA A 20 -13.12 12.91 4.23
N ALA A 21 -12.83 14.19 3.95
CA ALA A 21 -13.08 14.81 2.65
C ALA A 21 -12.28 14.17 1.51
N SER A 22 -11.00 13.87 1.75
CA SER A 22 -10.14 13.23 0.74
C SER A 22 -10.72 11.89 0.31
N ALA A 23 -11.41 11.19 1.21
CA ALA A 23 -11.90 9.86 0.96
C ALA A 23 -13.35 9.84 0.48
N PHE A 24 -14.24 10.58 1.14
CA PHE A 24 -15.66 10.57 0.80
C PHE A 24 -15.92 11.17 -0.58
N TYR A 25 -15.38 12.36 -0.88
CA TYR A 25 -15.73 13.05 -2.11
C TYR A 25 -15.32 12.31 -3.39
N PRO A 26 -14.14 11.64 -3.46
CA PRO A 26 -13.80 10.81 -4.60
C PRO A 26 -14.47 9.44 -4.61
N SER A 27 -15.04 8.98 -3.50
CA SER A 27 -15.71 7.68 -3.43
C SER A 27 -16.91 7.60 -4.39
N PRO A 28 -17.33 6.39 -4.80
CA PRO A 28 -18.45 6.18 -5.72
C PRO A 28 -19.81 6.20 -5.01
N PHE A 29 -19.91 6.80 -3.82
CA PHE A 29 -21.08 6.73 -2.95
C PHE A 29 -21.74 8.10 -2.73
N HIS A 30 -23.06 8.17 -2.85
CA HIS A 30 -23.86 9.32 -2.43
C HIS A 30 -23.84 9.47 -0.91
N THR A 31 -24.10 8.38 -0.19
CA THR A 31 -24.03 8.32 1.26
C THR A 31 -23.05 7.26 1.72
N ALA A 32 -22.30 7.55 2.79
CA ALA A 32 -21.41 6.59 3.42
C ALA A 32 -21.07 7.01 4.85
N ALA A 33 -20.79 6.02 5.69
CA ALA A 33 -20.04 6.26 6.90
C ALA A 33 -18.55 6.38 6.54
N VAL A 34 -17.87 7.37 7.12
CA VAL A 34 -16.45 7.60 6.92
C VAL A 34 -15.73 7.36 8.23
N LEU A 35 -14.78 6.44 8.26
CA LEU A 35 -13.97 6.13 9.43
C LEU A 35 -12.51 6.51 9.15
N CYS A 36 -12.03 7.54 9.85
CA CYS A 36 -10.66 8.02 9.81
C CYS A 36 -9.89 7.43 10.99
N LEU A 37 -8.79 6.74 10.73
CA LEU A 37 -7.93 6.12 11.75
C LEU A 37 -6.47 6.52 11.49
N ASP A 38 -5.87 7.27 12.40
CA ASP A 38 -4.57 7.89 12.17
C ASP A 38 -3.65 7.86 13.40
N GLY A 39 -2.40 8.28 13.21
CA GLY A 39 -1.45 8.51 14.31
C GLY A 39 -1.94 9.62 15.24
N VAL A 40 -1.96 10.86 14.73
CA VAL A 40 -2.47 12.05 15.41
C VAL A 40 -2.73 13.16 14.38
N GLY A 41 -3.88 13.83 14.47
CA GLY A 41 -4.13 15.11 13.81
C GLY A 41 -3.74 16.29 14.69
N GLU A 42 -4.65 17.24 14.91
CA GLU A 42 -4.48 18.25 15.96
C GLU A 42 -4.64 17.61 17.35
N TRP A 43 -5.72 16.85 17.51
CA TRP A 43 -6.04 16.08 18.72
C TRP A 43 -6.71 14.75 18.38
N ALA A 44 -7.55 14.72 17.36
CA ALA A 44 -8.18 13.50 16.89
C ALA A 44 -7.14 12.46 16.46
N THR A 45 -7.39 11.20 16.77
CA THR A 45 -6.62 10.02 16.35
C THR A 45 -7.52 9.01 15.66
N THR A 46 -8.82 9.07 15.93
CA THR A 46 -9.86 8.34 15.23
C THR A 46 -11.09 9.23 15.15
N SER A 47 -11.76 9.29 14.02
CA SER A 47 -13.05 9.99 13.93
C SER A 47 -14.00 9.35 12.94
N VAL A 48 -15.29 9.55 13.19
CA VAL A 48 -16.38 9.06 12.35
C VAL A 48 -17.18 10.24 11.82
N TRP A 49 -17.50 10.17 10.53
CA TRP A 49 -18.27 11.18 9.81
C TRP A 49 -19.39 10.52 9.02
N LEU A 50 -20.46 11.26 8.81
CA LEU A 50 -21.50 10.96 7.84
C LEU A 50 -21.25 11.79 6.59
N GLY A 51 -21.05 11.12 5.46
CA GLY A 51 -21.04 11.75 4.17
C GLY A 51 -22.42 11.62 3.52
N ASP A 52 -22.96 12.74 3.06
CA ASP A 52 -24.20 12.80 2.27
C ASP A 52 -24.05 13.84 1.15
N ASP A 53 -23.96 13.35 -0.09
CA ASP A 53 -23.67 14.10 -1.30
C ASP A 53 -22.47 15.05 -1.16
N ASN A 54 -22.71 16.35 -0.98
CA ASN A 54 -21.66 17.38 -0.85
C ASN A 54 -21.33 17.73 0.62
N THR A 55 -21.98 17.09 1.59
CA THR A 55 -21.82 17.38 3.02
C THR A 55 -21.08 16.27 3.76
N LEU A 56 -20.29 16.67 4.75
CA LEU A 56 -19.60 15.83 5.73
C LEU A 56 -19.90 16.35 7.12
N THR A 57 -20.53 15.50 7.93
CA THR A 57 -20.96 15.82 9.29
C THR A 57 -20.21 14.96 10.31
N PRO A 58 -19.43 15.55 11.24
CA PRO A 58 -18.73 14.80 12.27
C PRO A 58 -19.73 14.13 13.22
N GLN A 59 -19.43 12.90 13.65
CA GLN A 59 -20.23 12.16 14.62
C GLN A 59 -19.55 12.12 15.99
N TRP A 60 -18.34 11.56 16.03
CA TRP A 60 -17.53 11.45 17.24
C TRP A 60 -16.06 11.22 16.90
N GLU A 61 -15.21 11.39 17.91
CA GLU A 61 -13.77 11.17 17.80
C GLU A 61 -13.18 10.52 19.06
N ILE A 62 -12.05 9.85 18.87
CA ILE A 62 -11.11 9.49 19.93
C ILE A 62 -9.94 10.46 19.79
N ILE A 63 -9.51 11.00 20.93
CA ILE A 63 -8.45 12.00 20.98
C ILE A 63 -7.15 11.43 21.56
N PHE A 64 -6.06 12.09 21.21
CA PHE A 64 -4.74 11.88 21.77
C PHE A 64 -4.79 11.87 23.32
N PRO A 65 -4.07 10.97 23.99
CA PRO A 65 -2.98 10.13 23.49
C PRO A 65 -3.39 8.72 23.01
N HIS A 66 -4.68 8.44 22.90
CA HIS A 66 -5.17 7.10 22.55
C HIS A 66 -5.29 6.98 21.03
N SER A 67 -4.38 6.24 20.40
CA SER A 67 -4.35 6.09 18.95
C SER A 67 -4.02 4.66 18.57
N LEU A 68 -4.82 4.09 17.66
CA LEU A 68 -4.54 2.77 17.09
C LEU A 68 -3.29 2.82 16.21
N GLY A 69 -3.05 3.96 15.54
CA GLY A 69 -1.82 4.22 14.80
C GLY A 69 -0.60 4.24 15.71
N LEU A 70 -0.63 5.01 16.80
CA LEU A 70 0.51 5.08 17.73
C LEU A 70 0.72 3.76 18.49
N LEU A 71 -0.34 2.99 18.77
CA LEU A 71 -0.21 1.63 19.29
C LEU A 71 0.58 0.77 18.30
N TYR A 72 0.19 0.74 17.02
CA TYR A 72 0.88 -0.03 15.98
C TYR A 72 2.32 0.44 15.76
N SER A 73 2.56 1.76 15.75
CA SER A 73 3.89 2.35 15.67
C SER A 73 4.76 2.04 16.89
N ALA A 74 4.19 1.86 18.09
CA ALA A 74 4.94 1.41 19.26
C ALA A 74 5.49 0.00 19.10
N PHE A 75 4.72 -0.93 18.52
CA PHE A 75 5.23 -2.26 18.16
C PHE A 75 6.21 -2.21 16.99
N THR A 76 6.00 -1.32 16.03
CA THR A 76 6.94 -1.08 14.91
C THR A 76 8.31 -0.66 15.44
N TYR A 77 8.32 0.35 16.32
CA TYR A 77 9.50 0.80 17.04
C TYR A 77 10.13 -0.31 17.89
N PHE A 78 9.32 -1.04 18.65
CA PHE A 78 9.81 -2.06 19.59
C PHE A 78 10.45 -3.25 18.89
N THR A 79 9.91 -3.62 17.73
CA THR A 79 10.48 -4.62 16.83
C THR A 79 11.63 -4.07 16.02
N GLY A 80 12.07 -2.82 16.25
CA GLY A 80 13.29 -2.21 15.72
C GLY A 80 13.18 -1.73 14.28
N PHE A 81 11.97 -1.43 13.81
CA PHE A 81 11.73 -0.75 12.54
C PHE A 81 11.52 0.75 12.76
N LYS A 82 11.81 1.57 11.74
CA LYS A 82 11.60 3.02 11.81
C LYS A 82 10.11 3.37 11.85
N VAL A 83 9.72 4.35 12.66
CA VAL A 83 8.31 4.82 12.73
C VAL A 83 8.01 5.70 11.52
N ASN A 84 6.76 5.67 11.04
CA ASN A 84 6.27 6.34 9.81
C ASN A 84 6.80 5.77 8.49
N SER A 85 7.53 4.65 8.55
CA SER A 85 7.98 3.90 7.38
C SER A 85 7.99 2.39 7.62
N GLY A 86 8.26 1.92 8.83
CA GLY A 86 8.38 0.51 9.19
C GLY A 86 7.05 -0.22 9.38
N GLU A 87 5.92 0.46 9.44
CA GLU A 87 4.62 -0.15 9.76
C GLU A 87 4.24 -1.22 8.73
N TYR A 88 4.57 -1.00 7.45
CA TYR A 88 4.35 -2.00 6.40
C TYR A 88 5.29 -3.20 6.53
N LYS A 89 6.46 -3.05 7.16
CA LYS A 89 7.41 -4.16 7.42
C LYS A 89 6.86 -5.02 8.54
N LEU A 90 6.38 -4.38 9.61
CA LEU A 90 5.69 -5.07 10.71
C LEU A 90 4.49 -5.86 10.19
N MET A 91 3.67 -5.24 9.34
CA MET A 91 2.52 -5.92 8.70
C MET A 91 2.97 -7.11 7.85
N GLY A 92 4.05 -6.96 7.08
CA GLY A 92 4.62 -8.05 6.28
C GLY A 92 5.24 -9.19 7.10
N LEU A 93 5.69 -8.89 8.33
CA LEU A 93 6.27 -9.84 9.27
C LEU A 93 5.22 -10.66 10.02
N ALA A 94 4.00 -10.14 10.18
CA ALA A 94 2.94 -10.77 10.96
C ALA A 94 2.63 -12.24 10.58
N PRO A 95 2.63 -12.66 9.30
CA PRO A 95 2.33 -14.06 8.95
C PRO A 95 3.39 -15.09 9.37
N TYR A 96 4.57 -14.65 9.83
CA TYR A 96 5.63 -15.54 10.33
C TYR A 96 5.51 -15.81 11.84
N GLY A 97 4.64 -15.08 12.53
CA GLY A 97 4.43 -15.21 13.97
C GLY A 97 3.23 -16.03 14.37
N THR A 98 3.11 -16.25 15.67
CA THR A 98 1.91 -16.76 16.34
C THR A 98 1.28 -15.67 17.21
N PRO A 99 -0.06 -15.65 17.39
CA PRO A 99 -0.77 -14.59 18.11
C PRO A 99 -0.63 -14.68 19.64
N ARG A 100 0.57 -15.01 20.12
CA ARG A 100 0.87 -15.33 21.52
C ARG A 100 0.60 -14.17 22.49
N PHE A 101 0.67 -12.93 22.03
CA PHE A 101 0.56 -11.75 22.89
C PHE A 101 -0.80 -11.05 22.80
N VAL A 102 -1.77 -11.56 22.02
CA VAL A 102 -3.08 -10.92 21.83
C VAL A 102 -3.79 -10.69 23.17
N GLU A 103 -3.88 -11.71 24.01
CA GLU A 103 -4.54 -11.61 25.32
C GLU A 103 -3.85 -10.57 26.23
N VAL A 104 -2.52 -10.59 26.28
CA VAL A 104 -1.74 -9.65 27.09
C VAL A 104 -1.92 -8.20 26.62
N ILE A 105 -2.01 -7.99 25.30
CA ILE A 105 -2.25 -6.65 24.74
C ILE A 105 -3.63 -6.13 25.18
N PHE A 106 -4.69 -6.95 25.09
CA PHE A 106 -6.02 -6.55 25.54
C PHE A 106 -6.13 -6.40 27.06
N ASP A 107 -5.42 -7.21 27.85
CA ASP A 107 -5.46 -7.13 29.31
C ASP A 107 -4.65 -5.94 29.87
N LYS A 108 -3.53 -5.57 29.22
CA LYS A 108 -2.58 -4.60 29.79
C LYS A 108 -2.47 -3.29 29.02
N LEU A 109 -2.54 -3.30 27.69
CA LEU A 109 -2.21 -2.12 26.88
C LEU A 109 -3.42 -1.31 26.44
N ILE A 110 -4.51 -1.99 26.07
CA ILE A 110 -5.67 -1.36 25.42
C ILE A 110 -6.98 -1.94 25.94
N ASP A 111 -7.81 -1.06 26.51
CA ASP A 111 -9.17 -1.36 26.96
C ASP A 111 -10.16 -0.98 25.85
N VAL A 112 -10.57 -1.98 25.06
CA VAL A 112 -11.47 -1.82 23.90
C VAL A 112 -12.91 -2.14 24.31
N LYS A 113 -13.81 -1.21 24.06
CA LYS A 113 -15.25 -1.34 24.36
C LYS A 113 -16.00 -2.08 23.25
N GLU A 114 -17.27 -2.39 23.52
CA GLU A 114 -18.12 -3.10 22.56
C GLU A 114 -18.32 -2.33 21.25
N ASP A 115 -18.37 -1.01 21.33
CA ASP A 115 -18.46 -0.08 20.19
C ASP A 115 -17.13 0.10 19.42
N GLY A 116 -16.05 -0.52 19.90
CA GLY A 116 -14.72 -0.38 19.33
C GLY A 116 -13.95 0.87 19.76
N THR A 117 -14.58 1.78 20.53
CA THR A 117 -13.83 2.84 21.21
C THR A 117 -12.87 2.24 22.22
N PHE A 118 -11.77 2.94 22.50
CA PHE A 118 -10.74 2.39 23.37
C PHE A 118 -9.98 3.46 24.14
N ARG A 119 -9.35 3.02 25.23
CA ARG A 119 -8.30 3.77 25.92
C ARG A 119 -7.07 2.91 26.07
N MET A 120 -5.92 3.55 26.00
CA MET A 120 -4.62 2.89 26.19
C MET A 120 -4.08 3.18 27.58
N ASP A 121 -3.44 2.19 28.18
CA ASP A 121 -2.72 2.38 29.43
C ASP A 121 -1.37 3.06 29.15
N MET A 122 -1.33 4.36 29.41
CA MET A 122 -0.20 5.22 29.09
C MET A 122 1.07 4.88 29.86
N ARG A 123 1.02 4.03 30.90
CA ARG A 123 2.23 3.57 31.61
C ARG A 123 3.20 2.81 30.71
N TYR A 124 2.69 2.19 29.64
CA TYR A 124 3.48 1.39 28.70
C TYR A 124 4.06 2.22 27.53
N PHE A 125 3.67 3.48 27.40
CA PHE A 125 4.05 4.32 26.27
C PHE A 125 4.86 5.51 26.73
N ASN A 126 5.79 5.99 25.90
CA ASN A 126 6.67 7.11 26.24
C ASN A 126 6.56 8.28 25.25
N TYR A 127 5.77 8.15 24.18
CA TYR A 127 5.65 9.19 23.13
C TYR A 127 5.00 10.49 23.62
N CYS A 128 4.36 10.51 24.79
CA CYS A 128 3.82 11.74 25.38
C CYS A 128 4.86 12.53 26.19
N GLN A 129 5.97 11.91 26.61
CA GLN A 129 6.88 12.45 27.62
C GLN A 129 8.36 12.34 27.26
N GLY A 130 8.70 11.58 26.21
CA GLY A 130 10.07 11.35 25.80
C GLY A 130 10.21 11.16 24.30
N LEU A 131 11.42 10.78 23.88
CA LEU A 131 11.82 10.64 22.48
C LEU A 131 11.67 9.20 21.95
N THR A 132 10.96 8.33 22.68
CA THR A 132 10.78 6.92 22.34
C THR A 132 9.30 6.53 22.35
N MET A 133 8.91 5.51 21.59
CA MET A 133 7.51 5.06 21.58
C MET A 133 7.12 4.28 22.83
N THR A 134 8.01 3.44 23.36
CA THR A 134 7.73 2.48 24.44
C THR A 134 8.44 2.85 25.74
N SER A 135 7.83 2.50 26.88
CA SER A 135 8.40 2.69 28.23
C SER A 135 9.11 1.42 28.74
N LYS A 136 9.79 1.52 29.88
CA LYS A 136 10.38 0.33 30.55
C LYS A 136 9.33 -0.73 30.92
N ALA A 137 8.12 -0.32 31.30
CA ALA A 137 7.04 -1.25 31.61
C ALA A 137 6.63 -2.07 30.37
N PHE A 138 6.68 -1.48 29.18
CA PHE A 138 6.46 -2.20 27.91
C PHE A 138 7.58 -3.21 27.65
N HIS A 139 8.83 -2.82 27.94
CA HIS A 139 9.99 -3.70 27.77
C HIS A 139 9.87 -4.91 28.68
N GLU A 140 9.53 -4.71 29.95
CA GLU A 140 9.28 -5.78 30.92
C GLU A 140 8.12 -6.68 30.48
N LEU A 141 7.01 -6.10 30.02
CA LEU A 141 5.81 -6.83 29.60
C LEU A 141 6.10 -7.81 28.46
N PHE A 142 6.93 -7.41 27.50
CA PHE A 142 7.28 -8.24 26.35
C PHE A 142 8.65 -8.90 26.45
N GLY A 143 9.25 -8.95 27.64
CA GLY A 143 10.43 -9.77 27.92
C GLY A 143 11.76 -9.22 27.39
N GLY A 144 11.98 -7.91 27.44
CA GLY A 144 13.29 -7.29 27.18
C GLY A 144 13.24 -5.97 26.42
N ALA A 145 14.41 -5.40 26.14
CA ALA A 145 14.57 -4.15 25.41
C ALA A 145 14.03 -4.22 23.96
N PRO A 146 13.78 -3.06 23.32
CA PRO A 146 13.51 -2.98 21.89
C PRO A 146 14.62 -3.64 21.08
N ARG A 147 14.25 -4.29 19.97
CA ARG A 147 15.22 -4.83 19.01
C ARG A 147 16.05 -3.68 18.43
N ARG A 148 17.36 -3.89 18.28
CA ARG A 148 18.23 -2.92 17.58
C ARG A 148 17.95 -2.95 16.06
N PRO A 149 17.88 -1.80 15.37
CA PRO A 149 17.74 -1.78 13.91
C PRO A 149 18.79 -2.66 13.21
N GLU A 150 18.42 -3.25 12.07
CA GLU A 150 19.22 -4.20 11.27
C GLU A 150 19.76 -5.44 12.02
N SER A 151 19.43 -5.65 13.30
CA SER A 151 19.75 -6.92 13.99
C SER A 151 18.79 -8.04 13.60
N GLU A 152 19.20 -9.28 13.87
CA GLU A 152 18.43 -10.49 13.56
C GLU A 152 17.00 -10.41 14.13
N ILE A 153 16.02 -10.81 13.30
CA ILE A 153 14.61 -10.86 13.68
C ILE A 153 14.33 -12.25 14.25
N THR A 154 13.91 -12.33 15.51
CA THR A 154 13.63 -13.60 16.19
C THR A 154 12.13 -13.95 16.16
N GLN A 155 11.77 -15.14 16.64
CA GLN A 155 10.36 -15.52 16.80
C GLN A 155 9.59 -14.56 17.72
N ARG A 156 10.26 -13.90 18.67
CA ARG A 156 9.63 -12.89 19.53
C ARG A 156 9.08 -11.74 18.72
N GLU A 157 9.88 -11.17 17.82
CA GLU A 157 9.45 -10.05 16.97
C GLU A 157 8.35 -10.48 15.98
N MET A 158 8.43 -11.71 15.46
CA MET A 158 7.38 -12.28 14.61
C MET A 158 6.07 -12.44 15.38
N ASP A 159 6.10 -13.01 16.59
CA ASP A 159 4.92 -13.19 17.45
C ASP A 159 4.31 -11.84 17.88
N LEU A 160 5.16 -10.85 18.17
CA LEU A 160 4.72 -9.48 18.44
C LEU A 160 4.01 -8.88 17.23
N ALA A 161 4.60 -8.99 16.04
CA ALA A 161 4.01 -8.52 14.79
C ALA A 161 2.65 -9.20 14.52
N ARG A 162 2.58 -10.52 14.68
CA ARG A 162 1.35 -11.29 14.53
C ARG A 162 0.26 -10.82 15.50
N SER A 163 0.64 -10.65 16.76
CA SER A 163 -0.31 -10.33 17.83
C SER A 163 -0.88 -8.93 17.69
N ILE A 164 -0.05 -7.92 17.41
CA ILE A 164 -0.55 -6.55 17.23
C ILE A 164 -1.38 -6.42 15.95
N GLN A 165 -1.01 -7.10 14.88
CA GLN A 165 -1.79 -7.13 13.65
C GLN A 165 -3.20 -7.69 13.91
N GLU A 166 -3.31 -8.77 14.68
CA GLU A 166 -4.61 -9.36 15.06
C GLU A 166 -5.43 -8.43 15.98
N VAL A 167 -4.79 -7.74 16.92
CA VAL A 167 -5.46 -6.73 17.77
C VAL A 167 -5.99 -5.58 16.93
N THR A 168 -5.18 -5.01 16.03
CA THR A 168 -5.58 -3.91 15.14
C THR A 168 -6.76 -4.33 14.26
N GLU A 169 -6.71 -5.52 13.68
CA GLU A 169 -7.82 -6.10 12.93
C GLU A 169 -9.12 -6.19 13.73
N LEU A 170 -9.05 -6.66 14.98
CA LEU A 170 -10.22 -6.83 15.85
C LEU A 170 -10.81 -5.48 16.28
N VAL A 171 -9.96 -4.49 16.58
CA VAL A 171 -10.40 -3.13 16.94
C VAL A 171 -11.11 -2.48 15.75
N MET A 172 -10.49 -2.49 14.57
CA MET A 172 -11.09 -1.91 13.36
C MET A 172 -12.39 -2.62 13.00
N LEU A 173 -12.47 -3.95 13.15
CA LEU A 173 -13.69 -4.72 12.90
C LEU A 173 -14.82 -4.34 13.87
N LYS A 174 -14.52 -4.16 15.17
CA LYS A 174 -15.50 -3.70 16.16
C LYS A 174 -16.05 -2.31 15.82
N MET A 175 -15.17 -1.37 15.49
CA MET A 175 -15.58 -0.04 15.06
C MET A 175 -16.44 -0.10 13.80
N ALA A 176 -16.05 -0.87 12.77
CA ALA A 176 -16.84 -1.01 11.55
C ALA A 176 -18.26 -1.56 11.84
N LYS A 177 -18.38 -2.58 12.70
CA LYS A 177 -19.68 -3.12 13.14
C LYS A 177 -20.52 -2.07 13.89
N HIS A 178 -19.89 -1.30 14.78
CA HIS A 178 -20.57 -0.26 15.53
C HIS A 178 -21.03 0.88 14.64
N VAL A 179 -20.15 1.42 13.81
CA VAL A 179 -20.44 2.50 12.85
C VAL A 179 -21.59 2.09 11.93
N ARG A 180 -21.62 0.85 11.42
CA ARG A 180 -22.76 0.35 10.63
C ARG A 180 -24.07 0.40 11.40
N LYS A 181 -24.06 0.00 12.67
CA LYS A 181 -25.25 -0.03 13.53
C LYS A 181 -25.72 1.38 13.90
N GLU A 182 -24.79 2.27 14.22
CA GLU A 182 -25.07 3.64 14.68
C GLU A 182 -25.57 4.53 13.53
N THR A 183 -24.89 4.47 12.38
CA THR A 183 -25.19 5.34 11.23
C THR A 183 -26.30 4.79 10.33
N GLY A 184 -26.49 3.47 10.30
CA GLY A 184 -27.36 2.80 9.32
C GLY A 184 -26.82 2.77 7.88
N GLU A 185 -25.65 3.37 7.63
CA GLU A 185 -25.07 3.51 6.29
C GLU A 185 -24.68 2.18 5.69
N ARG A 186 -24.87 2.04 4.38
CA ARG A 186 -24.59 0.79 3.67
C ARG A 186 -23.19 0.74 3.09
N ASN A 187 -22.52 1.87 2.99
CA ASN A 187 -21.17 1.98 2.44
C ASN A 187 -20.20 2.48 3.50
N LEU A 188 -18.97 1.96 3.48
CA LEU A 188 -17.89 2.40 4.35
C LEU A 188 -16.78 3.04 3.53
N VAL A 189 -16.32 4.20 3.98
CA VAL A 189 -15.16 4.90 3.43
C VAL A 189 -14.07 4.97 4.49
N LEU A 190 -12.83 4.66 4.12
CA LEU A 190 -11.70 4.61 5.04
C LEU A 190 -10.59 5.61 4.65
N ALA A 191 -10.06 6.30 5.67
CA ALA A 191 -8.95 7.25 5.57
C ALA A 191 -8.07 7.24 6.83
N GLY A 192 -6.99 8.02 6.83
CA GLY A 192 -5.98 8.06 7.89
C GLY A 192 -4.90 6.97 7.70
N GLY A 193 -3.72 7.15 8.30
CA GLY A 193 -2.57 6.28 8.07
C GLY A 193 -2.84 4.79 8.34
N VAL A 194 -3.71 4.47 9.31
CA VAL A 194 -4.07 3.09 9.65
C VAL A 194 -4.91 2.43 8.56
N ALA A 195 -5.65 3.20 7.75
CA ALA A 195 -6.42 2.67 6.61
C ALA A 195 -5.53 2.10 5.49
N LEU A 196 -4.19 2.30 5.54
CA LEU A 196 -3.24 1.59 4.69
C LEU A 196 -2.98 0.13 5.13
N ASN A 197 -3.52 -0.30 6.29
CA ASN A 197 -3.47 -1.68 6.75
C ASN A 197 -4.44 -2.56 5.93
N CYS A 198 -3.95 -3.01 4.78
CA CYS A 198 -4.70 -3.82 3.82
C CYS A 198 -5.15 -5.19 4.37
N VAL A 199 -4.51 -5.69 5.43
CA VAL A 199 -4.91 -6.94 6.09
C VAL A 199 -6.18 -6.72 6.90
N ALA A 200 -6.24 -5.63 7.69
CA ALA A 200 -7.44 -5.24 8.43
C ALA A 200 -8.59 -4.87 7.50
N ASN A 201 -8.32 -4.12 6.43
CA ASN A 201 -9.32 -3.81 5.41
C ASN A 201 -9.90 -5.09 4.77
N GLY A 202 -9.04 -6.04 4.41
CA GLY A 202 -9.47 -7.33 3.85
C GLY A 202 -10.36 -8.13 4.81
N LYS A 203 -10.10 -8.06 6.12
CA LYS A 203 -10.94 -8.69 7.15
C LYS A 203 -12.32 -8.03 7.23
N ILE A 204 -12.40 -6.70 7.22
CA ILE A 204 -13.67 -5.96 7.22
C ILE A 204 -14.48 -6.30 5.96
N ALA A 205 -13.84 -6.33 4.79
CA ALA A 205 -14.50 -6.67 3.52
C ALA A 205 -15.15 -8.06 3.57
N ARG A 206 -14.43 -9.07 4.06
CA ARG A 206 -14.93 -10.46 4.15
C ARG A 206 -16.12 -10.63 5.10
N GLU A 207 -16.20 -9.80 6.13
CA GLU A 207 -17.30 -9.85 7.10
C GLU A 207 -18.61 -9.29 6.53
N ARG A 208 -18.56 -8.63 5.36
CA ARG A 208 -19.73 -8.08 4.64
C ARG A 208 -20.65 -7.23 5.54
N ILE A 209 -20.04 -6.48 6.46
CA ILE A 209 -20.75 -5.53 7.35
C ILE A 209 -21.35 -4.39 6.52
N PHE A 210 -20.65 -3.99 5.47
CA PHE A 210 -21.06 -2.99 4.50
C PHE A 210 -21.28 -3.65 3.14
N ASN A 211 -22.14 -3.03 2.32
CA ASN A 211 -22.44 -3.52 0.97
C ASN A 211 -21.27 -3.27 0.03
N ARG A 212 -20.54 -2.17 0.25
CA ARG A 212 -19.35 -1.76 -0.51
C ARG A 212 -18.42 -0.99 0.42
N MET A 213 -17.12 -1.12 0.16
CA MET A 213 -16.10 -0.33 0.83
C MET A 213 -15.28 0.47 -0.19
N TRP A 214 -14.78 1.63 0.22
CA TRP A 214 -13.79 2.37 -0.55
C TRP A 214 -12.71 2.92 0.38
N ILE A 215 -11.45 2.80 -0.01
CA ILE A 215 -10.31 3.20 0.83
C ILE A 215 -9.47 4.17 0.02
N GLN A 216 -9.09 5.29 0.64
CA GLN A 216 -8.27 6.29 0.00
C GLN A 216 -6.87 5.74 -0.36
N PRO A 217 -6.45 5.68 -1.64
CA PRO A 217 -5.08 5.31 -2.05
C PRO A 217 -3.95 6.06 -1.34
N ALA A 218 -4.12 7.36 -1.11
CA ALA A 218 -3.21 8.18 -0.31
C ALA A 218 -3.80 8.45 1.09
N ALA A 219 -4.15 7.39 1.84
CA ALA A 219 -4.96 7.53 3.06
C ALA A 219 -4.28 8.30 4.21
N GLY A 220 -2.95 8.25 4.32
CA GLY A 220 -2.18 9.05 5.27
C GLY A 220 -2.11 10.53 4.87
N ASP A 221 -1.26 11.31 5.53
CA ASP A 221 -1.24 12.79 5.47
C ASP A 221 -1.14 13.38 4.07
N ALA A 222 -0.51 12.66 3.12
CA ALA A 222 -0.44 13.07 1.73
C ALA A 222 -1.85 13.39 1.16
N GLY A 223 -2.88 12.62 1.53
CA GLY A 223 -4.26 12.83 1.10
C GLY A 223 -4.91 14.10 1.66
N GLY A 224 -4.36 14.70 2.71
CA GLY A 224 -4.92 15.89 3.37
C GLY A 224 -5.02 17.10 2.43
N ALA A 225 -4.03 17.29 1.54
CA ALA A 225 -4.06 18.38 0.56
C ALA A 225 -5.24 18.25 -0.42
N LEU A 226 -5.52 17.03 -0.90
CA LEU A 226 -6.70 16.74 -1.73
C LEU A 226 -7.98 16.97 -0.93
N GLY A 227 -8.02 16.50 0.31
CA GLY A 227 -9.15 16.66 1.20
C GLY A 227 -9.52 18.10 1.49
N ALA A 228 -8.54 18.94 1.82
CA ALA A 228 -8.74 20.36 2.07
C ALA A 228 -9.33 21.07 0.83
N ALA A 229 -8.82 20.76 -0.37
CA ALA A 229 -9.32 21.32 -1.61
C ALA A 229 -10.77 20.88 -1.90
N LEU A 230 -11.07 19.59 -1.74
CA LEU A 230 -12.42 19.05 -1.99
C LEU A 230 -13.44 19.54 -0.96
N PHE A 231 -13.05 19.66 0.31
CA PHE A 231 -13.89 20.23 1.36
C PHE A 231 -14.24 21.69 1.06
N ALA A 232 -13.24 22.50 0.72
CA ALA A 232 -13.47 23.89 0.32
C ALA A 232 -14.42 23.99 -0.88
N TRP A 233 -14.23 23.13 -1.88
CA TRP A 233 -15.06 23.13 -3.08
C TRP A 233 -16.51 22.72 -2.81
N HIS A 234 -16.73 21.60 -2.13
CA HIS A 234 -18.08 21.03 -1.98
C HIS A 234 -18.87 21.62 -0.83
N GLN A 235 -18.25 21.82 0.33
CA GLN A 235 -18.95 22.22 1.55
C GLN A 235 -18.88 23.73 1.78
N VAL A 236 -17.73 24.37 1.57
CA VAL A 236 -17.58 25.82 1.81
C VAL A 236 -18.14 26.65 0.65
N LEU A 237 -17.87 26.24 -0.60
CA LEU A 237 -18.35 26.93 -1.80
C LEU A 237 -19.68 26.36 -2.33
N GLU A 238 -20.27 25.41 -1.62
CA GLU A 238 -21.56 24.77 -1.92
C GLU A 238 -21.64 24.23 -3.36
N LYS A 239 -20.52 23.76 -3.92
CA LYS A 239 -20.51 23.23 -5.28
C LYS A 239 -21.06 21.80 -5.31
N PRO A 240 -21.91 21.48 -6.30
CA PRO A 240 -22.50 20.15 -6.41
C PRO A 240 -21.40 19.10 -6.59
N ARG A 241 -21.61 17.94 -5.98
CA ARG A 241 -20.78 16.76 -6.20
C ARG A 241 -21.37 15.91 -7.32
N SER A 242 -20.54 15.46 -8.24
CA SER A 242 -20.92 14.51 -9.28
C SER A 242 -20.43 13.12 -8.89
N VAL A 243 -21.36 12.23 -8.54
CA VAL A 243 -21.04 10.87 -8.10
C VAL A 243 -21.10 9.92 -9.30
N GLN A 244 -20.00 9.21 -9.56
CA GLN A 244 -19.97 8.10 -10.51
C GLN A 244 -20.20 6.81 -9.72
N THR A 245 -21.35 6.16 -9.89
CA THR A 245 -21.70 4.98 -9.07
C THR A 245 -20.95 3.71 -9.47
N SER A 246 -20.51 3.64 -10.73
CA SER A 246 -19.79 2.51 -11.31
C SER A 246 -18.28 2.49 -11.01
N ARG A 247 -17.69 3.64 -10.67
CA ARG A 247 -16.25 3.78 -10.37
C ARG A 247 -15.99 5.03 -9.54
N ASP A 248 -14.91 5.04 -8.77
CA ASP A 248 -14.51 6.25 -8.06
C ASP A 248 -13.93 7.34 -9.00
N ALA A 249 -13.72 8.52 -8.42
CA ALA A 249 -13.18 9.68 -9.12
C ALA A 249 -11.65 9.82 -9.01
N GLN A 250 -10.93 8.87 -8.40
CA GLN A 250 -9.47 8.93 -8.28
C GLN A 250 -8.74 8.56 -9.58
N ARG A 251 -9.44 8.05 -10.60
CA ARG A 251 -8.87 7.77 -11.93
C ARG A 251 -7.63 6.85 -11.87
N GLY A 252 -7.70 5.78 -11.07
CA GLY A 252 -6.56 4.89 -10.83
C GLY A 252 -5.41 5.53 -10.02
N SER A 253 -5.64 6.72 -9.47
CA SER A 253 -4.65 7.59 -8.83
C SER A 253 -3.55 8.12 -9.76
N TYR A 254 -3.72 8.05 -11.08
CA TYR A 254 -2.77 8.62 -12.05
C TYR A 254 -2.92 10.16 -12.11
N LEU A 255 -2.52 10.84 -11.04
CA LEU A 255 -2.72 12.28 -10.82
C LEU A 255 -1.41 13.09 -10.87
N GLY A 256 -0.27 12.41 -10.94
CA GLY A 256 1.04 13.04 -11.05
C GLY A 256 1.46 13.32 -12.50
N PRO A 257 2.73 13.75 -12.70
CA PRO A 257 3.27 14.06 -14.01
C PRO A 257 3.20 12.88 -14.99
N ALA A 258 3.01 13.20 -16.27
CA ALA A 258 3.10 12.28 -17.39
C ALA A 258 4.08 12.84 -18.42
N TYR A 259 4.72 11.97 -19.19
CA TYR A 259 5.67 12.33 -20.23
C TYR A 259 5.23 11.68 -21.52
N SER A 260 5.21 12.43 -22.61
CA SER A 260 4.90 11.88 -23.93
C SER A 260 6.06 11.03 -24.46
N THR A 261 5.73 10.11 -25.37
CA THR A 261 6.74 9.28 -26.06
C THR A 261 7.77 10.16 -26.79
N ASP A 262 7.36 11.29 -27.36
CA ASP A 262 8.26 12.19 -28.08
C ASP A 262 9.20 12.97 -27.15
N GLU A 263 8.74 13.39 -25.96
CA GLU A 263 9.61 13.98 -24.93
C GLU A 263 10.66 12.96 -24.46
N ILE A 264 10.25 11.72 -24.22
CA ILE A 264 11.15 10.63 -23.82
C ILE A 264 12.15 10.32 -24.93
N GLU A 265 11.70 10.20 -26.18
CA GLU A 265 12.58 9.90 -27.31
C GLU A 265 13.63 11.00 -27.50
N ASN A 266 13.23 12.26 -27.42
CA ASN A 266 14.15 13.39 -27.52
C ASN A 266 15.21 13.35 -26.42
N TRP A 267 14.79 13.10 -25.17
CA TRP A 267 15.71 12.96 -24.04
C TRP A 267 16.68 11.78 -24.22
N LEU A 268 16.19 10.61 -24.68
CA LEU A 268 17.03 9.44 -24.95
C LEU A 268 18.07 9.72 -26.05
N ARG A 269 17.67 10.41 -27.13
CA ARG A 269 18.56 10.82 -28.22
C ARG A 269 19.64 11.79 -27.74
N GLU A 270 19.26 12.79 -26.95
CA GLU A 270 20.20 13.77 -26.39
C GLU A 270 21.25 13.11 -25.49
N LYS A 271 20.83 12.15 -24.66
CA LYS A 271 21.73 11.41 -23.76
C LYS A 271 22.53 10.30 -24.45
N GLY A 272 22.20 9.95 -25.70
CA GLY A 272 22.85 8.87 -26.44
C GLY A 272 22.52 7.46 -25.91
N TYR A 273 21.38 7.30 -25.22
CA TYR A 273 20.93 6.00 -24.72
C TYR A 273 20.29 5.16 -25.84
N ARG A 274 20.56 3.85 -25.85
CA ARG A 274 20.04 2.96 -26.90
C ARG A 274 18.63 2.52 -26.55
N TYR A 275 17.72 2.62 -27.51
CA TYR A 275 16.32 2.21 -27.34
C TYR A 275 15.71 1.70 -28.64
N GLN A 276 14.65 0.92 -28.50
CA GLN A 276 13.74 0.54 -29.57
C GLN A 276 12.41 1.26 -29.36
N ARG A 277 12.02 2.13 -30.31
CA ARG A 277 10.70 2.76 -30.31
C ARG A 277 9.66 1.81 -30.92
N PHE A 278 8.49 1.76 -30.30
CA PHE A 278 7.33 1.07 -30.80
C PHE A 278 6.23 2.06 -31.14
N ASP A 279 5.60 1.87 -32.30
CA ASP A 279 4.37 2.58 -32.64
C ASP A 279 3.16 1.66 -32.40
N ASN A 280 1.96 2.24 -32.35
CA ASN A 280 0.68 1.51 -32.30
C ASN A 280 0.55 0.48 -31.15
N GLY A 281 1.16 0.72 -29.99
CA GLY A 281 1.00 -0.12 -28.80
C GLY A 281 1.85 -1.40 -28.78
N GLY A 282 2.96 -1.45 -29.53
CA GLY A 282 3.89 -2.58 -29.49
C GLY A 282 4.68 -2.74 -28.18
N ALA A 283 4.88 -1.66 -27.41
CA ALA A 283 5.68 -1.71 -26.17
C ALA A 283 5.08 -2.64 -25.08
N PRO A 284 3.77 -2.63 -24.79
CA PRO A 284 3.13 -3.64 -23.94
C PRO A 284 3.41 -5.08 -24.34
N GLU A 285 3.39 -5.40 -25.65
CA GLU A 285 3.63 -6.76 -26.15
C GLU A 285 5.09 -7.19 -25.98
N ALA A 286 6.03 -6.28 -26.23
CA ALA A 286 7.46 -6.53 -26.04
C ALA A 286 7.81 -6.71 -24.55
N ALA A 287 7.17 -5.91 -23.67
CA ALA A 287 7.29 -6.07 -22.23
C ALA A 287 6.71 -7.41 -21.75
N ALA A 288 5.53 -7.80 -22.26
CA ALA A 288 4.91 -9.08 -21.97
C ALA A 288 5.77 -10.28 -22.41
N GLU A 289 6.44 -10.17 -23.56
CA GLU A 289 7.40 -11.17 -24.04
C GLU A 289 8.60 -11.28 -23.10
N ALA A 290 9.22 -10.16 -22.72
CA ALA A 290 10.32 -10.15 -21.77
C ALA A 290 9.92 -10.79 -20.42
N LEU A 291 8.74 -10.47 -19.89
CA LEU A 291 8.21 -11.08 -18.68
C LEU A 291 8.02 -12.59 -18.83
N ALA A 292 7.49 -13.06 -19.97
CA ALA A 292 7.29 -14.48 -20.24
C ALA A 292 8.61 -15.26 -20.35
N GLU A 293 9.71 -14.58 -20.73
CA GLU A 293 11.08 -15.09 -20.71
C GLU A 293 11.73 -15.07 -19.31
N GLY A 294 11.02 -14.60 -18.29
CA GLY A 294 11.52 -14.50 -16.91
C GLY A 294 12.37 -13.28 -16.63
N LYS A 295 12.34 -12.25 -17.49
CA LYS A 295 13.04 -10.98 -17.27
C LYS A 295 12.27 -10.06 -16.32
N VAL A 296 12.98 -9.20 -15.62
CA VAL A 296 12.39 -8.12 -14.81
C VAL A 296 12.29 -6.84 -15.62
N VAL A 297 11.09 -6.25 -15.63
CA VAL A 297 10.77 -5.07 -16.44
C VAL A 297 10.50 -3.87 -15.54
N GLY A 298 11.31 -2.82 -15.67
CA GLY A 298 10.97 -1.48 -15.21
C GLY A 298 9.93 -0.87 -16.15
N TRP A 299 8.78 -0.47 -15.63
CA TRP A 299 7.64 0.03 -16.39
C TRP A 299 7.30 1.45 -15.97
N PHE A 300 7.48 2.38 -16.90
CA PHE A 300 7.19 3.80 -16.76
C PHE A 300 6.22 4.21 -17.86
N SER A 301 4.95 4.43 -17.53
CA SER A 301 3.95 4.88 -18.51
C SER A 301 2.80 5.64 -17.85
N GLY A 302 2.27 6.64 -18.54
CA GLY A 302 1.18 7.49 -18.12
C GLY A 302 1.52 8.41 -16.95
N GLY A 303 0.45 8.99 -16.38
CA GLY A 303 0.53 9.81 -15.19
C GLY A 303 0.98 9.00 -13.98
N MET A 304 1.90 9.55 -13.20
CA MET A 304 2.38 8.93 -11.96
C MET A 304 1.24 8.73 -10.95
N GLU A 305 1.29 7.60 -10.24
CA GLU A 305 0.38 7.27 -9.16
C GLU A 305 0.53 8.22 -7.96
N PHE A 306 -0.58 8.65 -7.37
CA PHE A 306 -0.63 9.36 -6.11
C PHE A 306 -0.88 8.38 -4.95
N GLY A 307 0.09 8.34 -4.02
CA GLY A 307 0.07 7.47 -2.84
C GLY A 307 1.31 6.60 -2.73
N PRO A 308 1.38 5.70 -1.72
CA PRO A 308 2.59 4.95 -1.41
C PRO A 308 2.78 3.67 -2.25
N ARG A 309 1.86 3.38 -3.19
CA ARG A 309 1.86 2.15 -3.97
C ARG A 309 2.04 2.47 -5.45
N ALA A 310 2.92 1.74 -6.12
CA ALA A 310 2.89 1.68 -7.58
C ALA A 310 1.73 0.81 -8.03
N LEU A 311 1.00 1.30 -9.03
CA LEU A 311 -0.26 0.76 -9.55
C LEU A 311 -0.19 0.62 -11.07
N GLY A 312 0.99 0.35 -11.63
CA GLY A 312 1.18 0.12 -13.06
C GLY A 312 1.59 1.33 -13.90
N ALA A 313 1.95 2.46 -13.29
CA ALA A 313 2.53 3.60 -14.00
C ALA A 313 4.01 3.82 -13.68
N ARG A 314 4.46 3.54 -12.46
CA ARG A 314 5.88 3.55 -12.04
C ARG A 314 6.21 2.25 -11.30
N SER A 315 6.29 1.16 -12.04
CA SER A 315 6.30 -0.21 -11.49
C SER A 315 7.52 -1.01 -11.92
N ILE A 316 7.97 -1.92 -11.06
CA ILE A 316 8.86 -3.02 -11.46
C ILE A 316 8.00 -4.28 -11.50
N ILE A 317 8.02 -4.94 -12.65
CA ILE A 317 7.13 -6.05 -12.98
C ILE A 317 7.98 -7.32 -13.16
N GLY A 318 7.46 -8.45 -12.71
CA GLY A 318 8.10 -9.76 -12.86
C GLY A 318 7.09 -10.89 -13.02
N ASP A 319 7.59 -12.08 -13.36
CA ASP A 319 6.79 -13.29 -13.53
C ASP A 319 6.38 -13.88 -12.18
N PRO A 320 5.07 -13.97 -11.85
CA PRO A 320 4.62 -14.49 -10.56
C PRO A 320 4.78 -16.01 -10.42
N ARG A 321 4.97 -16.73 -11.54
CA ARG A 321 5.05 -18.19 -11.60
C ARG A 321 6.43 -18.70 -11.18
N ASP A 322 7.47 -17.90 -11.43
CA ASP A 322 8.85 -18.29 -11.12
C ASP A 322 9.09 -18.21 -9.60
N PRO A 323 9.38 -19.35 -8.93
CA PRO A 323 9.67 -19.36 -7.50
C PRO A 323 10.93 -18.56 -7.13
N LYS A 324 11.84 -18.29 -8.08
CA LYS A 324 13.06 -17.52 -7.81
C LYS A 324 12.84 -16.01 -7.92
N MET A 325 11.80 -15.56 -8.63
CA MET A 325 11.58 -14.15 -8.95
C MET A 325 11.50 -13.28 -7.71
N GLN A 326 10.84 -13.76 -6.65
CA GLN A 326 10.76 -13.04 -5.38
C GLN A 326 12.15 -12.80 -4.76
N SER A 327 13.01 -13.82 -4.76
CA SER A 327 14.36 -13.70 -4.21
C SER A 327 15.26 -12.79 -5.06
N VAL A 328 15.15 -12.92 -6.40
CA VAL A 328 15.89 -12.08 -7.36
C VAL A 328 15.53 -10.62 -7.16
N MET A 329 14.23 -10.29 -7.18
CA MET A 329 13.78 -8.90 -7.03
C MET A 329 14.11 -8.33 -5.64
N ASN A 330 13.98 -9.10 -4.56
CA ASN A 330 14.30 -8.58 -3.22
C ASN A 330 15.80 -8.29 -3.03
N LEU A 331 16.68 -9.19 -3.50
CA LEU A 331 18.13 -9.08 -3.28
C LEU A 331 18.84 -8.20 -4.30
N LYS A 332 18.52 -8.35 -5.58
CA LYS A 332 19.27 -7.75 -6.70
C LYS A 332 18.68 -6.44 -7.20
N ILE A 333 17.44 -6.14 -6.81
CA ILE A 333 16.73 -4.94 -7.27
C ILE A 333 16.34 -4.07 -6.10
N LYS A 334 15.74 -4.65 -5.05
CA LYS A 334 15.25 -3.89 -3.90
C LYS A 334 16.25 -3.71 -2.77
N TYR A 335 17.28 -4.55 -2.70
CA TYR A 335 18.28 -4.53 -1.64
C TYR A 335 17.64 -4.49 -0.24
N ARG A 336 16.61 -5.33 -0.02
CA ARG A 336 15.79 -5.33 1.21
C ARG A 336 15.53 -6.73 1.76
N GLU A 337 14.88 -6.78 2.92
CA GLU A 337 14.59 -8.02 3.63
C GLU A 337 13.77 -9.00 2.78
N SER A 338 14.19 -10.27 2.79
CA SER A 338 13.63 -11.32 1.93
C SER A 338 12.17 -11.67 2.26
N PHE A 339 11.74 -11.49 3.51
CA PHE A 339 10.41 -11.90 3.97
C PHE A 339 9.26 -11.07 3.41
N ARG A 340 9.54 -9.95 2.73
CA ARG A 340 8.53 -9.06 2.17
C ARG A 340 7.97 -9.66 0.87
N PRO A 341 6.68 -10.06 0.83
CA PRO A 341 6.07 -10.53 -0.40
C PRO A 341 5.89 -9.37 -1.39
N PHE A 342 5.79 -9.70 -2.66
CA PHE A 342 5.33 -8.76 -3.68
C PHE A 342 3.82 -8.84 -3.85
N ALA A 343 3.24 -7.77 -4.39
CA ALA A 343 1.81 -7.69 -4.66
C ALA A 343 1.52 -8.15 -6.10
N PRO A 344 0.42 -8.88 -6.35
CA PRO A 344 -0.04 -9.16 -7.69
C PRO A 344 -0.84 -8.00 -8.29
N SER A 345 -0.61 -7.71 -9.56
CA SER A 345 -1.57 -7.03 -10.43
C SER A 345 -2.23 -8.04 -11.34
N CYS A 346 -3.56 -8.11 -11.34
CA CYS A 346 -4.32 -9.00 -12.21
C CYS A 346 -5.33 -8.25 -13.06
N LEU A 347 -5.67 -8.82 -14.22
CA LEU A 347 -6.81 -8.35 -15.00
C LEU A 347 -8.07 -8.42 -14.13
N LYS A 348 -8.88 -7.36 -14.14
CA LYS A 348 -10.13 -7.30 -13.35
C LYS A 348 -11.03 -8.49 -13.65
N GLU A 349 -11.17 -8.84 -14.93
CA GLU A 349 -11.94 -9.98 -15.42
C GLU A 349 -11.42 -11.35 -14.94
N GLU A 350 -10.20 -11.43 -14.42
CA GLU A 350 -9.60 -12.66 -13.88
C GLU A 350 -9.45 -12.66 -12.36
N LEU A 351 -9.94 -11.63 -11.65
CA LEU A 351 -9.84 -11.53 -10.19
C LEU A 351 -10.31 -12.82 -9.50
N ALA A 352 -11.54 -13.24 -9.83
CA ALA A 352 -12.16 -14.43 -9.25
C ALA A 352 -11.45 -15.73 -9.65
N THR A 353 -10.59 -15.73 -10.66
CA THR A 353 -9.82 -16.91 -11.06
C THR A 353 -8.62 -17.14 -10.14
N TYR A 354 -8.11 -16.10 -9.47
CA TYR A 354 -6.90 -16.16 -8.65
C TYR A 354 -7.12 -15.95 -7.17
N PHE A 355 -8.12 -15.16 -6.78
CA PHE A 355 -8.29 -14.72 -5.39
C PHE A 355 -9.72 -14.93 -4.90
N GLU A 356 -9.86 -15.17 -3.60
CA GLU A 356 -11.13 -15.17 -2.87
C GLU A 356 -11.51 -13.72 -2.53
N LEU A 357 -11.86 -12.95 -3.55
CA LEU A 357 -12.27 -11.56 -3.44
C LEU A 357 -13.42 -11.27 -4.41
N GLU A 358 -14.48 -10.64 -3.92
CA GLU A 358 -15.69 -10.32 -4.70
C GLU A 358 -15.73 -8.87 -5.18
N GLU A 359 -14.97 -7.98 -4.54
CA GLU A 359 -14.91 -6.56 -4.88
C GLU A 359 -13.58 -6.23 -5.59
N ASP A 360 -13.62 -5.25 -6.48
CA ASP A 360 -12.42 -4.72 -7.12
C ASP A 360 -11.44 -4.17 -6.07
N SER A 361 -10.14 -4.31 -6.31
CA SER A 361 -9.10 -3.71 -5.48
C SER A 361 -8.12 -2.91 -6.34
N PRO A 362 -8.50 -1.76 -6.90
CA PRO A 362 -7.66 -1.01 -7.84
C PRO A 362 -6.39 -0.42 -7.20
N TYR A 363 -6.32 -0.35 -5.87
CA TYR A 363 -5.29 0.41 -5.13
C TYR A 363 -4.35 -0.45 -4.27
N MET A 364 -4.41 -1.78 -4.35
CA MET A 364 -3.65 -2.68 -3.46
C MET A 364 -3.92 -2.45 -1.96
N LEU A 365 -5.18 -2.18 -1.61
CA LEU A 365 -5.63 -1.89 -0.24
C LEU A 365 -6.44 -3.04 0.38
N LEU A 366 -6.59 -4.16 -0.33
CA LEU A 366 -7.23 -5.37 0.17
C LEU A 366 -6.29 -6.56 0.06
N VAL A 367 -6.26 -7.36 1.12
CA VAL A 367 -5.63 -8.68 1.13
C VAL A 367 -6.70 -9.74 1.01
N ALA A 368 -6.50 -10.66 0.07
CA ALA A 368 -7.38 -11.78 -0.18
C ALA A 368 -6.58 -13.10 -0.19
N PRO A 369 -7.17 -14.20 0.28
CA PRO A 369 -6.60 -15.53 0.05
C PRO A 369 -6.48 -15.82 -1.45
N VAL A 370 -5.39 -16.45 -1.88
CA VAL A 370 -5.29 -17.09 -3.20
C VAL A 370 -6.30 -18.23 -3.26
N ARG A 371 -6.98 -18.44 -4.37
CA ARG A 371 -7.97 -19.52 -4.56
C ARG A 371 -7.42 -20.90 -4.16
N GLU A 372 -8.21 -21.68 -3.43
CA GLU A 372 -7.80 -22.98 -2.87
C GLU A 372 -7.24 -23.93 -3.94
N GLU A 373 -7.87 -23.99 -5.11
CA GLU A 373 -7.46 -24.82 -6.25
C GLU A 373 -6.08 -24.46 -6.82
N ARG A 374 -5.55 -23.29 -6.49
CA ARG A 374 -4.20 -22.83 -6.87
C ARG A 374 -3.17 -23.01 -5.78
N ARG A 375 -3.59 -23.30 -4.54
CA ARG A 375 -2.69 -23.46 -3.39
C ARG A 375 -1.95 -24.79 -3.45
N LYS A 376 -0.73 -24.80 -2.94
CA LYS A 376 0.10 -25.99 -2.74
C LYS A 376 0.23 -26.25 -1.23
N PRO A 377 -0.37 -27.32 -0.69
CA PRO A 377 -0.29 -27.59 0.74
C PRO A 377 1.14 -27.92 1.15
N MET A 378 1.54 -27.46 2.33
CA MET A 378 2.83 -27.81 2.92
C MET A 378 2.82 -29.23 3.49
N SER A 379 3.91 -29.96 3.29
CA SER A 379 4.22 -31.17 4.07
C SER A 379 4.53 -30.86 5.53
N SER A 380 4.40 -31.84 6.43
CA SER A 380 4.73 -31.69 7.86
C SER A 380 6.16 -31.23 8.11
N ALA A 381 7.11 -31.70 7.28
CA ALA A 381 8.50 -31.26 7.34
C ALA A 381 8.65 -29.76 7.01
N GLN A 382 7.97 -29.29 5.96
CA GLN A 382 8.00 -27.89 5.58
C GLN A 382 7.33 -27.00 6.63
N GLN A 383 6.25 -27.47 7.28
CA GLN A 383 5.56 -26.70 8.34
C GLN A 383 6.49 -26.41 9.54
N SER A 384 7.45 -27.30 9.77
CA SER A 384 8.44 -27.20 10.86
C SER A 384 9.61 -26.26 10.55
N LEU A 385 9.74 -25.76 9.31
CA LEU A 385 10.77 -24.80 8.93
C LEU A 385 10.60 -23.48 9.71
N PHE A 386 11.67 -22.69 9.83
CA PHE A 386 11.67 -21.42 10.55
C PHE A 386 12.19 -20.26 9.69
N GLY A 387 11.67 -19.06 9.92
CA GLY A 387 12.13 -17.82 9.27
C GLY A 387 12.16 -17.88 7.74
N ILE A 388 13.32 -17.55 7.16
CA ILE A 388 13.53 -17.48 5.69
C ILE A 388 13.36 -18.83 5.00
N GLU A 389 13.53 -19.96 5.69
CA GLU A 389 13.36 -21.27 5.07
C GLU A 389 11.89 -21.52 4.70
N LYS A 390 10.94 -20.98 5.49
CA LYS A 390 9.50 -21.03 5.17
C LYS A 390 9.13 -20.22 3.92
N LEU A 391 9.89 -19.16 3.62
CA LEU A 391 9.71 -18.31 2.45
C LEU A 391 10.00 -19.07 1.15
N ASN A 392 11.02 -19.94 1.19
CA ASN A 392 11.46 -20.69 0.02
C ASN A 392 10.53 -21.84 -0.38
N VAL A 393 9.43 -22.05 0.36
CA VAL A 393 8.43 -23.09 0.08
C VAL A 393 7.31 -22.49 -0.79
N PRO A 394 7.16 -22.91 -2.06
CA PRO A 394 6.08 -22.44 -2.92
C PRO A 394 4.70 -22.74 -2.34
N ARG A 395 3.84 -21.72 -2.26
CA ARG A 395 2.49 -21.81 -1.68
C ARG A 395 1.38 -21.96 -2.69
N SER A 396 1.70 -21.77 -3.97
CA SER A 396 0.73 -21.83 -5.07
C SER A 396 1.42 -22.05 -6.41
N ASP A 397 0.65 -22.03 -7.49
CA ASP A 397 1.13 -21.90 -8.86
C ASP A 397 1.62 -20.47 -9.23
N ILE A 398 1.36 -19.48 -8.37
CA ILE A 398 1.87 -18.09 -8.43
C ILE A 398 2.70 -17.75 -7.17
N PRO A 399 3.78 -18.50 -6.89
CA PRO A 399 4.47 -18.45 -5.60
C PRO A 399 5.07 -17.09 -5.26
N ALA A 400 5.52 -16.30 -6.23
CA ALA A 400 6.25 -15.05 -5.95
C ALA A 400 5.36 -13.93 -5.36
N VAL A 401 4.04 -14.04 -5.52
CA VAL A 401 3.03 -13.11 -5.01
C VAL A 401 2.16 -13.71 -3.88
N THR A 402 2.43 -14.96 -3.50
CA THR A 402 1.65 -15.66 -2.47
C THR A 402 2.43 -15.68 -1.15
N HIS A 403 1.84 -15.14 -0.10
CA HIS A 403 2.44 -15.11 1.24
C HIS A 403 2.39 -16.50 1.91
N VAL A 404 3.14 -16.69 3.00
CA VAL A 404 3.22 -17.96 3.75
C VAL A 404 1.88 -18.42 4.31
N ASP A 405 0.94 -17.50 4.50
CA ASP A 405 -0.45 -17.75 4.92
C ASP A 405 -1.44 -17.89 3.75
N TYR A 406 -0.93 -18.08 2.53
CA TYR A 406 -1.69 -18.18 1.27
C TYR A 406 -2.45 -16.92 0.86
N SER A 407 -2.16 -15.77 1.46
CA SER A 407 -2.76 -14.50 1.09
C SER A 407 -1.94 -13.72 0.06
N ALA A 408 -2.59 -12.76 -0.60
CA ALA A 408 -1.95 -11.80 -1.49
C ALA A 408 -2.66 -10.44 -1.43
N ARG A 409 -1.90 -9.36 -1.66
CA ARG A 409 -2.41 -7.98 -1.66
C ARG A 409 -2.68 -7.51 -3.07
N VAL A 410 -3.93 -7.58 -3.50
CA VAL A 410 -4.30 -7.60 -4.93
C VAL A 410 -4.46 -6.20 -5.52
N GLN A 411 -3.97 -5.98 -6.73
CA GLN A 411 -4.39 -4.90 -7.62
C GLN A 411 -5.27 -5.45 -8.75
N THR A 412 -6.49 -4.96 -8.91
CA THR A 412 -7.29 -5.18 -10.13
C THR A 412 -7.00 -4.12 -11.18
N VAL A 413 -6.70 -4.54 -12.40
CA VAL A 413 -6.37 -3.66 -13.53
C VAL A 413 -7.50 -3.67 -14.55
N GLU A 414 -8.04 -2.49 -14.85
CA GLU A 414 -9.13 -2.29 -15.80
C GLU A 414 -8.63 -1.53 -17.05
N ARG A 415 -9.02 -2.02 -18.23
CA ARG A 415 -8.61 -1.45 -19.52
C ARG A 415 -8.98 0.04 -19.67
N SER A 416 -10.14 0.46 -19.16
CA SER A 416 -10.59 1.86 -19.22
C SER A 416 -9.80 2.81 -18.33
N VAL A 417 -9.03 2.28 -17.37
CA VAL A 417 -8.25 3.07 -16.41
C VAL A 417 -6.77 3.07 -16.79
N ALA A 418 -6.21 1.90 -17.12
CA ALA A 418 -4.79 1.75 -17.43
C ALA A 418 -4.61 0.91 -18.71
N PRO A 419 -4.91 1.44 -19.91
CA PRO A 419 -5.00 0.64 -21.14
C PRO A 419 -3.67 -0.02 -21.53
N LYS A 420 -2.53 0.68 -21.42
CA LYS A 420 -1.20 0.11 -21.74
C LYS A 420 -0.79 -0.98 -20.73
N TYR A 421 -1.05 -0.76 -19.44
CA TYR A 421 -0.73 -1.74 -18.39
C TYR A 421 -1.64 -2.98 -18.47
N HIS A 422 -2.94 -2.79 -18.76
CA HIS A 422 -3.88 -3.88 -19.06
C HIS A 422 -3.40 -4.68 -20.27
N ALA A 423 -3.01 -4.01 -21.36
CA ALA A 423 -2.50 -4.68 -22.57
C ALA A 423 -1.23 -5.50 -22.30
N LEU A 424 -0.31 -5.01 -21.45
CA LEU A 424 0.87 -5.77 -21.03
C LEU A 424 0.48 -7.06 -20.30
N ILE A 425 -0.42 -6.96 -19.31
CA ILE A 425 -0.83 -8.13 -18.53
C ILE A 425 -1.61 -9.12 -19.42
N ASP A 426 -2.46 -8.63 -20.31
CA ASP A 426 -3.17 -9.48 -21.28
C ASP A 426 -2.22 -10.12 -22.31
N GLY A 427 -1.19 -9.39 -22.77
CA GLY A 427 -0.12 -9.95 -23.58
C GLY A 427 0.63 -11.08 -22.87
N PHE A 428 0.95 -10.88 -21.59
CA PHE A 428 1.59 -11.90 -20.76
C PHE A 428 0.65 -13.11 -20.59
N ARG A 429 -0.64 -12.88 -20.35
CA ARG A 429 -1.66 -13.93 -20.26
C ARG A 429 -1.73 -14.78 -21.52
N ARG A 430 -1.81 -14.17 -22.70
CA ARG A 430 -1.91 -14.92 -23.96
C ARG A 430 -0.69 -15.81 -24.21
N ARG A 431 0.47 -15.46 -23.67
CA ARG A 431 1.72 -16.23 -23.78
C ARG A 431 1.86 -17.32 -22.74
N THR A 432 1.31 -17.10 -21.55
CA THR A 432 1.60 -17.94 -20.36
C THR A 432 0.41 -18.70 -19.81
N GLY A 433 -0.81 -18.26 -20.15
CA GLY A 433 -2.06 -18.66 -19.51
C GLY A 433 -2.37 -17.93 -18.21
N TYR A 434 -1.57 -16.93 -17.79
CA TYR A 434 -1.75 -16.22 -16.52
C TYR A 434 -1.96 -14.71 -16.69
N GLY A 435 -3.15 -14.18 -16.38
CA GLY A 435 -3.41 -12.72 -16.37
C GLY A 435 -3.15 -12.06 -15.03
N VAL A 436 -2.04 -12.45 -14.42
CA VAL A 436 -1.50 -11.87 -13.19
C VAL A 436 0.00 -11.68 -13.34
N VAL A 437 0.54 -10.57 -12.83
CA VAL A 437 1.96 -10.26 -12.81
C VAL A 437 2.39 -9.78 -11.41
N ILE A 438 3.67 -9.88 -11.09
CA ILE A 438 4.23 -9.18 -9.92
C ILE A 438 4.18 -7.68 -10.19
N ASN A 439 3.80 -6.88 -9.21
CA ASN A 439 3.97 -5.43 -9.21
C ASN A 439 4.58 -4.97 -7.89
N THR A 440 5.67 -4.20 -8.00
CA THR A 440 6.26 -3.46 -6.89
C THR A 440 6.61 -2.04 -7.32
N SER A 441 6.76 -1.14 -6.33
CA SER A 441 7.24 0.22 -6.53
C SER A 441 8.45 0.29 -7.46
N PHE A 442 8.58 1.30 -8.31
CA PHE A 442 9.81 1.53 -9.07
C PHE A 442 10.72 2.48 -8.30
N ASN A 443 11.61 1.88 -7.51
CA ASN A 443 12.60 2.51 -6.65
C ASN A 443 13.56 1.47 -6.07
N VAL A 444 14.56 1.91 -5.31
CA VAL A 444 15.41 1.07 -4.43
C VAL A 444 15.13 1.40 -2.96
N ARG A 445 15.69 0.63 -2.02
CA ARG A 445 15.58 0.93 -0.57
C ARG A 445 16.10 2.35 -0.31
N GLY A 446 15.35 3.15 0.44
CA GLY A 446 15.71 4.54 0.79
C GLY A 446 15.22 5.61 -0.18
N GLU A 447 14.82 5.27 -1.41
CA GLU A 447 14.36 6.23 -2.42
C GLU A 447 12.82 6.25 -2.59
N PRO A 448 12.21 7.39 -2.91
CA PRO A 448 10.81 7.46 -3.34
C PRO A 448 10.59 6.75 -4.69
N ILE A 449 9.33 6.52 -5.07
CA ILE A 449 8.99 6.04 -6.41
C ILE A 449 9.50 7.03 -7.45
N VAL A 450 10.14 6.53 -8.52
CA VAL A 450 10.70 7.35 -9.60
C VAL A 450 9.63 8.25 -10.23
N CYS A 451 9.95 9.52 -10.43
CA CYS A 451 9.01 10.51 -10.97
C CYS A 451 9.31 10.81 -12.45
N THR A 452 10.57 11.11 -12.75
CA THR A 452 11.04 11.55 -14.08
C THR A 452 11.65 10.38 -14.89
N PRO A 453 11.79 10.51 -16.23
CA PRO A 453 12.53 9.54 -17.04
C PRO A 453 13.97 9.35 -16.58
N GLU A 454 14.62 10.41 -16.08
CA GLU A 454 15.96 10.36 -15.55
C GLU A 454 16.03 9.55 -14.24
N ASP A 455 15.06 9.72 -13.33
CA ASP A 455 14.99 8.90 -12.11
C ASP A 455 14.80 7.41 -12.46
N ALA A 456 13.92 7.11 -13.42
CA ALA A 456 13.65 5.76 -13.88
C ALA A 456 14.89 5.11 -14.52
N TYR A 457 15.60 5.83 -15.39
CA TYR A 457 16.83 5.35 -16.00
C TYR A 457 17.96 5.18 -14.97
N ARG A 458 18.13 6.13 -14.05
CA ARG A 458 19.12 6.01 -12.96
C ARG A 458 18.85 4.77 -12.10
N CYS A 459 17.61 4.56 -11.68
CA CYS A 459 17.21 3.36 -10.94
C CYS A 459 17.41 2.08 -11.77
N PHE A 460 17.04 2.12 -13.05
CA PHE A 460 17.30 1.01 -13.99
C PHE A 460 18.76 0.64 -14.08
N MET A 461 19.64 1.63 -14.21
CA MET A 461 21.07 1.40 -14.34
C MET A 461 21.73 0.93 -13.03
N ARG A 462 21.22 1.34 -11.87
CA ARG A 462 21.71 0.93 -10.53
C ARG A 462 21.20 -0.43 -10.03
N THR A 463 20.28 -1.05 -10.75
CA THR A 463 19.66 -2.33 -10.36
C THR A 463 19.87 -3.42 -11.41
N GLU A 464 19.59 -4.67 -11.05
CA GLU A 464 19.62 -5.80 -12.01
C GLU A 464 18.28 -5.98 -12.76
N MET A 465 17.60 -4.90 -13.13
CA MET A 465 16.49 -5.00 -14.09
C MET A 465 17.05 -5.27 -15.50
N ASP A 466 16.37 -6.12 -16.26
CA ASP A 466 16.80 -6.52 -17.61
C ASP A 466 16.33 -5.53 -18.68
N VAL A 467 15.10 -5.03 -18.52
CA VAL A 467 14.42 -4.18 -19.51
C VAL A 467 13.80 -2.97 -18.81
N LEU A 468 13.89 -1.81 -19.44
CA LEU A 468 13.17 -0.60 -19.05
C LEU A 468 12.25 -0.17 -20.20
N VAL A 469 10.98 0.03 -19.90
CA VAL A 469 10.02 0.65 -20.81
C VAL A 469 9.71 2.06 -20.31
N LEU A 470 10.06 3.06 -21.12
CA LEU A 470 9.70 4.45 -20.95
C LEU A 470 8.68 4.82 -22.03
N GLU A 471 7.40 4.86 -21.66
CA GLU A 471 6.27 4.93 -22.59
C GLU A 471 6.33 3.87 -23.70
N ASP A 472 6.60 4.26 -24.94
CA ASP A 472 6.72 3.35 -26.08
C ASP A 472 8.17 3.11 -26.51
N CYS A 473 9.14 3.51 -25.68
CA CYS A 473 10.56 3.25 -25.88
C CYS A 473 11.04 2.14 -24.94
N LEU A 474 11.55 1.05 -25.49
CA LEU A 474 12.13 -0.07 -24.74
C LEU A 474 13.65 0.02 -24.77
N LEU A 475 14.26 -0.10 -23.61
CA LEU A 475 15.70 -0.14 -23.41
C LEU A 475 16.10 -1.50 -22.84
N ARG A 476 17.18 -2.06 -23.36
CA ARG A 476 17.80 -3.28 -22.83
C ARG A 476 19.04 -2.93 -22.03
N LYS A 477 19.21 -3.55 -20.88
CA LYS A 477 20.27 -3.17 -19.93
C LYS A 477 21.66 -3.38 -20.52
N GLU A 478 21.83 -4.49 -21.24
CA GLU A 478 23.06 -4.89 -21.92
C GLU A 478 23.47 -3.98 -23.08
N GLU A 479 22.55 -3.14 -23.58
CA GLU A 479 22.81 -2.19 -24.66
C GLU A 479 23.16 -0.78 -24.15
N GLN A 480 23.02 -0.53 -22.86
CA GLN A 480 23.24 0.80 -22.28
C GLN A 480 24.71 1.08 -22.03
N PRO A 481 25.13 2.36 -22.12
CA PRO A 481 26.46 2.76 -21.68
C PRO A 481 26.66 2.47 -20.19
N VAL A 482 27.90 2.18 -19.81
CA VAL A 482 28.28 2.03 -18.39
C VAL A 482 28.03 3.35 -17.68
N LEU A 483 27.45 3.30 -16.48
CA LEU A 483 27.20 4.49 -15.69
C LEU A 483 28.54 5.05 -15.18
N GLU A 484 28.95 6.22 -15.68
CA GLU A 484 30.11 6.94 -15.17
C GLU A 484 29.71 7.66 -13.87
N GLN A 485 30.54 7.60 -12.83
CA GLN A 485 30.32 8.22 -11.51
C GLN A 485 29.13 7.68 -10.69
N ASP A 486 28.99 6.35 -10.61
CA ASP A 486 28.11 5.76 -9.58
C ASP A 486 28.82 5.84 -8.22
N GLY A 487 28.58 6.93 -7.48
CA GLY A 487 29.02 7.05 -6.07
C GLY A 487 28.38 5.97 -5.19
N ASP A 488 28.70 5.96 -3.89
CA ASP A 488 28.13 5.01 -2.92
C ASP A 488 26.68 5.38 -2.55
N TRP A 489 25.76 5.30 -3.53
CA TRP A 489 24.36 5.69 -3.38
C TRP A 489 23.62 4.83 -2.34
N GLN A 490 24.13 3.63 -2.04
CA GLN A 490 23.60 2.76 -0.99
C GLN A 490 23.77 3.36 0.42
N THR A 491 24.62 4.39 0.56
CA THR A 491 24.86 5.13 1.81
C THR A 491 24.21 6.53 1.83
N GLU A 492 23.62 6.97 0.72
CA GLU A 492 23.08 8.33 0.56
C GLU A 492 21.80 8.55 1.38
N TYR A 493 21.04 7.48 1.64
CA TYR A 493 19.81 7.51 2.42
C TYR A 493 19.91 6.64 3.67
N GLU A 494 19.40 7.14 4.79
CA GLU A 494 19.24 6.33 6.00
C GLU A 494 18.34 5.12 5.72
N LEU A 495 18.80 3.95 6.14
CA LEU A 495 18.03 2.71 6.01
C LEU A 495 16.83 2.72 6.97
N ASP A 496 15.62 2.50 6.42
CA ASP A 496 14.36 2.30 7.16
C ASP A 496 14.32 1.02 7.99
#